data_AF-A0A0G0VGS0-F1
#
_entry.id   AF-A0A0G0VGS0-F1
#
_cell.length_a   1.000
_cell.length_b   1.000
_cell.length_c   1.000
_cell.angle_alpha   90.00
_cell.angle_beta   90.00
_cell.angle_gamma   90.00
#
_symmetry.space_group_name_H-M   'P 1'
#
loop_
_entity.id
_entity.type
_entity.pdbx_description
1 polymer ?
#
loop_
_entity_poly.entity_id
_entity_poly.type
_entity_poly.pdbx_seq_one_letter_code
_entity_poly.pdbx_strand_id
1 'polypeptide(L)'
;MDKKIRDILAKGLGEGYVGRSVKGLVDRAGHTLETSDYQGPEGKYHDEWAAHQNGGGQELVETPDGKKATRVYAGGSLHEEELIKIGLTGKDVIRKLVFFVNQLGEKTRLDTDAESTEGNWSYSYKILKSVQEIPVDVAEEEIKYKGNLVFIHFHINSPVR
;
A
#
# COMPACT_ATOMS: atom_id res chain seq x y z
N MET A 1 -11.69 10.66 2.99
CA MET A 1 -12.04 9.43 3.75
C MET A 1 -12.31 9.77 5.24
N ASP A 2 -13.04 8.94 6.00
CA ASP A 2 -13.24 9.16 7.46
C ASP A 2 -11.90 9.06 8.22
N LYS A 3 -11.68 9.89 9.24
CA LYS A 3 -10.43 9.91 9.99
C LYS A 3 -10.11 8.56 10.65
N LYS A 4 -11.09 7.90 11.28
CA LYS A 4 -10.86 6.61 11.96
C LYS A 4 -10.39 5.53 10.98
N ILE A 5 -10.97 5.53 9.78
CA ILE A 5 -10.59 4.63 8.69
C ILE A 5 -9.14 4.89 8.25
N ARG A 6 -8.76 6.15 8.09
CA ARG A 6 -7.38 6.54 7.76
C ARG A 6 -6.38 6.10 8.82
N ASP A 7 -6.72 6.28 10.10
CA ASP A 7 -5.88 5.89 11.22
C ASP A 7 -5.66 4.36 11.25
N ILE A 8 -6.71 3.56 11.00
CA ILE A 8 -6.61 2.09 10.89
C ILE A 8 -5.74 1.69 9.70
N LEU A 9 -5.92 2.29 8.51
CA LEU A 9 -5.14 1.95 7.32
C LEU A 9 -3.65 2.28 7.50
N ALA A 10 -3.31 3.41 8.10
CA ALA A 10 -1.93 3.80 8.37
C ALA A 10 -1.25 2.84 9.36
N LYS A 11 -1.95 2.48 10.43
CA LYS A 11 -1.44 1.52 11.43
C LYS A 11 -1.40 0.09 10.93
N GLY A 12 -2.42 -0.34 10.19
CA GLY A 12 -2.46 -1.64 9.53
C GLY A 12 -1.30 -1.82 8.57
N LEU A 13 -0.93 -0.78 7.81
CA LEU A 13 0.27 -0.82 6.98
C LEU A 13 1.56 -0.92 7.82
N GLY A 14 1.67 -0.12 8.88
CA GLY A 14 2.87 -0.06 9.73
C GLY A 14 3.10 -1.30 10.61
N GLU A 15 2.04 -1.83 11.23
CA GLU A 15 2.08 -2.98 12.14
C GLU A 15 1.83 -4.31 11.39
N GLY A 16 1.01 -4.26 10.35
CA GLY A 16 0.65 -5.36 9.47
C GLY A 16 1.77 -5.72 8.50
N TYR A 17 1.76 -5.09 7.33
CA TYR A 17 2.66 -5.37 6.21
C TYR A 17 4.13 -5.12 6.57
N VAL A 18 4.42 -3.94 7.12
CA VAL A 18 5.78 -3.52 7.52
C VAL A 18 6.20 -4.14 8.86
N GLY A 19 5.24 -4.44 9.73
CA GLY A 19 5.47 -4.84 11.11
C GLY A 19 5.52 -6.36 11.33
N ARG A 20 5.11 -6.78 12.54
CA ARG A 20 5.24 -8.15 13.05
C ARG A 20 3.89 -8.89 13.15
N SER A 21 2.89 -8.45 12.41
CA SER A 21 1.55 -9.04 12.44
C SER A 21 1.50 -10.53 12.11
N VAL A 22 0.33 -11.12 12.33
CA VAL A 22 0.03 -12.49 11.92
C VAL A 22 0.04 -12.54 10.40
N LYS A 23 1.06 -13.20 9.84
CA LYS A 23 1.12 -13.49 8.41
C LYS A 23 0.50 -14.86 8.14
N GLY A 24 -0.42 -14.88 7.19
CA GLY A 24 -1.12 -16.09 6.75
C GLY A 24 -0.93 -16.35 5.26
N LEU A 25 -1.41 -17.50 4.83
CA LEU A 25 -1.61 -17.82 3.42
C LEU A 25 -3.06 -18.25 3.24
N VAL A 26 -3.68 -17.80 2.15
CA VAL A 26 -5.04 -18.18 1.79
C VAL A 26 -5.14 -18.49 0.30
N ASP A 27 -5.98 -19.48 -0.05
CA ASP A 27 -6.33 -19.74 -1.44
C ASP A 27 -7.63 -19.02 -1.81
N ARG A 28 -7.60 -18.29 -2.92
CA ARG A 28 -8.78 -17.71 -3.56
C ARG A 28 -8.77 -18.06 -5.03
N ALA A 29 -9.70 -18.92 -5.44
CA ALA A 29 -9.82 -19.34 -6.84
C ALA A 29 -8.50 -19.89 -7.43
N GLY A 30 -7.69 -20.60 -6.63
CA GLY A 30 -6.40 -21.15 -7.05
C GLY A 30 -5.23 -20.16 -7.01
N HIS A 31 -5.45 -18.94 -6.52
CA HIS A 31 -4.37 -18.00 -6.20
C HIS A 31 -4.02 -18.12 -4.73
N THR A 32 -2.74 -18.39 -4.44
CA THR A 32 -2.19 -18.27 -3.08
C THR A 32 -1.90 -16.80 -2.79
N LEU A 33 -2.58 -16.23 -1.80
CA LEU A 33 -2.35 -14.88 -1.30
C LEU A 33 -1.66 -14.94 0.05
N GLU A 34 -0.76 -14.00 0.28
CA GLU A 34 -0.30 -13.65 1.62
C GLU A 34 -1.39 -12.82 2.32
N THR A 35 -1.54 -12.99 3.63
CA THR A 35 -2.44 -12.15 4.43
C THR A 35 -1.72 -11.52 5.60
N SER A 36 -2.22 -10.38 6.04
CA SER A 36 -1.79 -9.68 7.25
C SER A 36 -3.00 -9.12 7.98
N ASP A 37 -3.15 -9.52 9.25
CA ASP A 37 -4.25 -9.08 10.09
C ASP A 37 -3.77 -8.18 11.24
N TYR A 38 -4.55 -7.15 11.53
CA TYR A 38 -4.38 -6.30 12.70
C TYR A 38 -5.71 -6.03 13.41
N GLN A 39 -5.70 -6.10 14.74
CA GLN A 39 -6.84 -5.80 15.60
C GLN A 39 -6.39 -4.90 16.75
N GLY A 40 -6.97 -3.70 16.81
CA GLY A 40 -6.71 -2.72 17.88
C GLY A 40 -8.00 -2.07 18.39
N PRO A 41 -7.91 -1.20 19.41
CA PRO A 41 -9.04 -0.42 19.93
C PRO A 41 -9.70 0.50 18.88
N GLU A 42 -8.96 0.89 17.84
CA GLU A 42 -9.40 1.70 16.71
C GLU A 42 -10.22 0.94 15.68
N GLY A 43 -10.13 -0.41 15.65
CA GLY A 43 -10.82 -1.23 14.67
C GLY A 43 -10.03 -2.45 14.19
N LYS A 44 -10.47 -3.00 13.06
CA LYS A 44 -9.89 -4.15 12.40
C LYS A 44 -9.29 -3.75 11.07
N TYR A 45 -8.19 -4.39 10.72
CA TYR A 45 -7.54 -4.31 9.43
C TYR A 45 -7.22 -5.71 8.95
N HIS A 46 -7.49 -5.96 7.68
CA HIS A 46 -7.09 -7.16 6.98
C HIS A 46 -6.51 -6.75 5.64
N ASP A 47 -5.37 -7.32 5.29
CA ASP A 47 -4.73 -7.16 4.00
C ASP A 47 -4.50 -8.55 3.41
N GLU A 48 -4.82 -8.71 2.13
CA GLU A 48 -4.47 -9.91 1.38
C GLU A 48 -3.94 -9.51 0.01
N TRP A 49 -2.83 -10.11 -0.39
CA TRP A 49 -2.19 -9.81 -1.67
C TRP A 49 -1.54 -11.03 -2.30
N ALA A 50 -1.53 -11.03 -3.63
CA ALA A 50 -0.72 -11.91 -4.44
C ALA A 50 0.43 -11.08 -5.01
N ALA A 51 1.65 -11.24 -4.48
CA ALA A 51 2.80 -10.54 -5.05
C ALA A 51 4.09 -11.35 -4.92
N HIS A 52 4.65 -11.74 -6.07
CA HIS A 52 6.07 -12.12 -6.16
C HIS A 52 6.91 -11.02 -6.83
N GLN A 53 6.31 -10.28 -7.77
CA GLN A 53 6.98 -9.20 -8.50
C GLN A 53 6.00 -8.15 -9.05
N ASN A 54 4.88 -8.60 -9.62
CA ASN A 54 3.73 -7.82 -10.04
C ASN A 54 2.47 -8.56 -9.62
N GLY A 55 1.46 -7.83 -9.16
CA GLY A 55 0.22 -8.42 -8.69
C GLY A 55 -0.71 -7.39 -8.10
N GLY A 56 -1.46 -7.79 -7.08
CA GLY A 56 -2.41 -6.91 -6.43
C GLY A 56 -2.97 -7.52 -5.17
N GLY A 57 -3.72 -6.70 -4.46
CA GLY A 57 -4.30 -7.05 -3.19
C GLY A 57 -5.43 -6.11 -2.80
N GLN A 58 -5.95 -6.36 -1.62
CA GLN A 58 -6.97 -5.54 -1.01
C GLN A 58 -6.77 -5.43 0.48
N GLU A 59 -7.06 -4.25 0.99
CA GLU A 59 -7.15 -3.95 2.40
C GLU A 59 -8.61 -3.68 2.77
N LEU A 60 -9.06 -4.32 3.83
CA LEU A 60 -10.39 -4.24 4.39
C LEU A 60 -10.29 -3.68 5.80
N VAL A 61 -11.10 -2.67 6.10
CA VAL A 61 -11.09 -2.03 7.43
C VAL A 61 -12.49 -1.88 7.99
N GLU A 62 -12.61 -2.04 9.30
CA GLU A 62 -13.84 -1.90 10.06
C GLU A 62 -13.58 -1.15 11.38
N THR A 63 -14.31 -0.05 11.62
CA THR A 63 -14.24 0.70 12.88
C THR A 63 -15.15 0.09 13.97
N PRO A 64 -14.96 0.43 15.27
CA PRO A 64 -15.83 -0.03 16.35
C PRO A 64 -17.30 0.36 16.21
N ASP A 65 -17.58 1.48 15.52
CA ASP A 65 -18.94 1.94 15.19
C ASP A 65 -19.47 1.34 13.86
N GLY A 66 -18.80 0.34 13.31
CA GLY A 66 -19.26 -0.46 12.17
C GLY A 66 -19.06 0.16 10.79
N LYS A 67 -18.35 1.29 10.69
CA LYS A 67 -17.99 1.87 9.38
C LYS A 67 -16.95 0.99 8.70
N LYS A 68 -17.08 0.83 7.39
CA LYS A 68 -16.20 -0.02 6.59
C LYS A 68 -15.59 0.74 5.43
N ALA A 69 -14.40 0.34 5.02
CA ALA A 69 -13.80 0.78 3.77
C ALA A 69 -12.95 -0.34 3.17
N THR A 70 -12.74 -0.24 1.88
CA THR A 70 -11.86 -1.10 1.10
C THR A 70 -10.85 -0.25 0.35
N ARG A 71 -9.59 -0.70 0.33
CA ARG A 71 -8.57 -0.18 -0.59
C ARG A 71 -8.11 -1.34 -1.45
N VAL A 72 -8.29 -1.26 -2.76
CA VAL A 72 -7.70 -2.24 -3.69
C VAL A 72 -6.47 -1.62 -4.31
N TYR A 73 -5.46 -2.45 -4.55
CA TYR A 73 -4.22 -1.99 -5.17
C TYR A 73 -3.64 -3.03 -6.11
N ALA A 74 -2.92 -2.53 -7.11
CA ALA A 74 -2.22 -3.38 -8.07
C ALA A 74 -0.96 -2.70 -8.59
N GLY A 75 0.05 -3.50 -8.88
CA GLY A 75 1.31 -3.06 -9.43
C GLY A 75 2.47 -3.94 -8.96
N GLY A 76 3.67 -3.39 -9.02
CA GLY A 76 4.87 -4.17 -8.71
C GLY A 76 6.15 -3.39 -8.93
N SER A 77 7.24 -4.16 -9.03
CA SER A 77 8.58 -3.65 -9.30
C SER A 77 9.09 -4.11 -10.66
N LEU A 78 10.11 -3.43 -11.18
CA LEU A 78 10.85 -3.89 -12.35
C LEU A 78 11.31 -5.34 -12.19
N HIS A 79 11.45 -6.04 -13.32
CA HIS A 79 12.06 -7.37 -13.33
C HIS A 79 13.48 -7.33 -12.77
N GLU A 80 13.87 -8.40 -12.07
CA GLU A 80 15.17 -8.51 -11.43
C GLU A 80 16.32 -8.24 -12.41
N GLU A 81 16.19 -8.68 -13.66
CA GLU A 81 17.16 -8.40 -14.73
C GLU A 81 17.36 -6.89 -14.99
N GLU A 82 16.28 -6.11 -14.96
CA GLU A 82 16.34 -4.65 -15.14
C GLU A 82 16.86 -3.95 -13.88
N LEU A 83 16.51 -4.45 -12.70
CA LEU A 83 17.04 -3.94 -11.43
C LEU A 83 18.56 -4.15 -11.35
N ILE A 84 19.06 -5.33 -11.75
CA ILE A 84 20.50 -5.63 -11.76
C ILE A 84 21.26 -4.66 -12.68
N LYS A 85 20.72 -4.30 -13.84
CA LYS A 85 21.34 -3.34 -14.78
C LYS A 85 21.59 -1.97 -14.13
N ILE A 86 20.74 -1.57 -13.19
CA ILE A 86 20.86 -0.30 -12.44
C ILE A 86 21.49 -0.48 -11.05
N GLY A 87 21.97 -1.69 -10.75
CA GLY A 87 22.68 -2.01 -9.50
C GLY A 87 21.77 -2.20 -8.28
N LEU A 88 20.54 -2.67 -8.49
CA LEU A 88 19.55 -2.92 -7.45
C LEU A 88 19.07 -4.38 -7.47
N THR A 89 18.39 -4.77 -6.39
CA THR A 89 17.62 -6.01 -6.28
C THR A 89 16.18 -5.69 -5.89
N GLY A 90 15.25 -6.64 -6.06
CA GLY A 90 13.88 -6.47 -5.55
C GLY A 90 13.83 -6.16 -4.04
N LYS A 91 14.78 -6.69 -3.25
CA LYS A 91 14.90 -6.41 -1.81
C LYS A 91 15.21 -4.94 -1.52
N ASP A 92 15.99 -4.29 -2.37
CA ASP A 92 16.33 -2.87 -2.18
C ASP A 92 15.11 -1.99 -2.41
N VAL A 93 14.30 -2.32 -3.43
CA VAL A 93 13.04 -1.64 -3.72
C VAL A 93 12.06 -1.76 -2.55
N ILE A 94 11.84 -2.98 -2.03
CA ILE A 94 10.94 -3.21 -0.89
C ILE A 94 11.44 -2.51 0.38
N ARG A 95 12.75 -2.58 0.68
CA ARG A 95 13.33 -1.84 1.82
C ARG A 95 13.13 -0.34 1.70
N LYS A 96 13.26 0.19 0.48
CA LYS A 96 13.06 1.62 0.26
C LYS A 96 11.59 2.03 0.35
N LEU A 97 10.67 1.19 -0.15
CA LEU A 97 9.24 1.39 0.05
C LEU A 97 8.90 1.47 1.55
N VAL A 98 9.36 0.49 2.33
CA VAL A 98 9.19 0.45 3.79
C VAL A 98 9.76 1.70 4.45
N PHE A 99 10.94 2.14 4.02
CA PHE A 99 11.54 3.39 4.52
C PHE A 99 10.62 4.59 4.29
N PHE A 100 10.13 4.80 3.06
CA PHE A 100 9.28 5.95 2.75
C PHE A 100 7.93 5.90 3.46
N VAL A 101 7.32 4.72 3.54
CA VAL A 101 6.09 4.49 4.31
C VAL A 101 6.29 4.90 5.77
N ASN A 102 7.38 4.47 6.40
CA ASN A 102 7.67 4.81 7.80
C ASN A 102 8.04 6.30 7.98
N GLN A 103 8.75 6.90 7.02
CA GLN A 103 9.15 8.29 7.06
C GLN A 103 7.94 9.24 6.98
N LEU A 104 6.98 8.92 6.11
CA LEU A 104 5.80 9.74 5.85
C LEU A 104 4.65 9.41 6.81
N GLY A 105 4.62 8.21 7.39
CA GLY A 105 3.65 7.79 8.41
C GLY A 105 2.21 7.97 7.94
N GLU A 106 1.44 8.75 8.69
CA GLU A 106 0.02 9.06 8.42
C GLU A 106 -0.22 9.87 7.14
N LYS A 107 0.81 10.21 6.35
CA LYS A 107 0.65 10.91 5.07
C LYS A 107 0.72 9.99 3.86
N THR A 108 1.08 8.72 4.05
CA THR A 108 1.28 7.78 2.95
C THR A 108 0.02 6.97 2.65
N ARG A 109 -0.30 6.83 1.36
CA ARG A 109 -1.39 5.99 0.83
C ARG A 109 -2.81 6.35 1.30
N LEU A 110 -3.10 7.63 1.52
CA LEU A 110 -4.43 8.08 1.97
C LEU A 110 -5.15 8.92 0.90
N ASP A 111 -5.61 10.12 1.26
CA ASP A 111 -6.45 11.00 0.44
C ASP A 111 -5.76 12.31 0.06
N THR A 112 -4.43 12.33 0.13
CA THR A 112 -3.61 13.51 -0.21
C THR A 112 -2.31 13.10 -0.89
N ASP A 113 -1.80 13.98 -1.74
CA ASP A 113 -0.48 13.81 -2.34
C ASP A 113 0.63 13.78 -1.27
N ALA A 114 1.66 12.98 -1.52
CA ALA A 114 2.85 12.91 -0.69
C ALA A 114 4.09 12.68 -1.56
N GLU A 115 5.18 13.36 -1.25
CA GLU A 115 6.46 13.17 -1.94
C GLU A 115 7.60 13.14 -0.92
N SER A 116 8.63 12.35 -1.20
CA SER A 116 9.85 12.31 -0.39
C SER A 116 11.05 11.92 -1.25
N THR A 117 12.24 12.33 -0.81
CA THR A 117 13.51 12.00 -1.48
C THR A 117 14.55 11.57 -0.46
N GLU A 118 15.39 10.60 -0.83
CA GLU A 118 16.51 10.16 -0.02
C GLU A 118 17.69 9.73 -0.90
N GLY A 119 18.71 10.58 -0.98
CA GLY A 119 19.85 10.36 -1.87
C GLY A 119 19.40 10.22 -3.34
N ASN A 120 19.66 9.06 -3.93
CA ASN A 120 19.28 8.76 -5.31
C ASN A 120 17.82 8.28 -5.47
N TRP A 121 17.06 8.19 -4.38
CA TRP A 121 15.70 7.67 -4.40
C TRP A 121 14.66 8.79 -4.30
N SER A 122 13.56 8.64 -5.03
CA SER A 122 12.38 9.49 -4.85
C SER A 122 11.11 8.63 -4.75
N TYR A 123 10.17 9.13 -3.96
CA TYR A 123 8.85 8.57 -3.73
C TYR A 123 7.80 9.60 -4.08
N SER A 124 6.71 9.16 -4.70
CA SER A 124 5.51 9.98 -4.85
C SER A 124 4.25 9.15 -4.68
N TYR A 125 3.27 9.72 -4.00
CA TYR A 125 1.88 9.29 -3.98
C TYR A 125 1.04 10.45 -4.51
N LYS A 126 0.26 10.22 -5.57
CA LYS A 126 -0.54 11.27 -6.22
C LYS A 126 -1.98 10.85 -6.38
N ILE A 127 -2.92 11.70 -5.96
CA ILE A 127 -4.34 11.52 -6.22
C ILE A 127 -4.59 11.85 -7.70
N LEU A 128 -4.95 10.84 -8.48
CA LEU A 128 -5.24 10.99 -9.91
C LEU A 128 -6.69 11.41 -10.16
N LYS A 129 -7.62 10.96 -9.30
CA LYS A 129 -9.04 11.23 -9.45
C LYS A 129 -9.77 11.09 -8.12
N SER A 130 -10.65 12.04 -7.84
CA SER A 130 -11.62 11.96 -6.74
C SER A 130 -13.02 12.14 -7.30
N VAL A 131 -13.92 11.21 -6.98
CA VAL A 131 -15.34 11.27 -7.34
C VAL A 131 -16.14 11.47 -6.05
N GLN A 132 -16.90 12.57 -5.95
CA GLN A 132 -17.61 12.90 -4.70
C GLN A 132 -18.97 12.22 -4.61
N GLU A 133 -19.65 12.09 -5.75
CA GLU A 133 -20.99 11.50 -5.89
C GLU A 133 -20.97 10.01 -5.53
N ILE A 134 -19.89 9.33 -5.91
CA ILE A 134 -19.56 7.95 -5.55
C ILE A 134 -18.20 8.04 -4.89
N PRO A 135 -18.11 8.07 -3.54
CA PRO A 135 -16.91 8.49 -2.82
C PRO A 135 -15.74 7.52 -3.08
N VAL A 136 -14.97 7.78 -4.13
CA VAL A 136 -13.88 6.94 -4.58
C VAL A 136 -12.71 7.83 -4.99
N ASP A 137 -11.54 7.51 -4.46
CA ASP A 137 -10.28 8.14 -4.82
C ASP A 137 -9.37 7.13 -5.54
N VAL A 138 -8.78 7.54 -6.64
CA VAL A 138 -7.77 6.77 -7.38
C VAL A 138 -6.43 7.48 -7.23
N ALA A 139 -5.40 6.73 -6.88
CA ALA A 139 -4.07 7.26 -6.65
C ALA A 139 -2.98 6.39 -7.27
N GLU A 140 -1.83 7.00 -7.53
CA GLU A 140 -0.62 6.36 -8.04
C GLU A 140 0.52 6.53 -7.04
N GLU A 141 1.16 5.44 -6.69
CA GLU A 141 2.37 5.38 -5.88
C GLU A 141 3.55 4.97 -6.76
N GLU A 142 4.63 5.74 -6.75
CA GLU A 142 5.86 5.44 -7.48
C GLU A 142 7.08 5.49 -6.57
N ILE A 143 8.07 4.63 -6.87
CA ILE A 143 9.45 4.80 -6.41
C ILE A 143 10.36 4.85 -7.62
N LYS A 144 11.28 5.82 -7.61
CA LYS A 144 12.32 5.99 -8.63
C LYS A 144 13.71 5.91 -8.01
N TYR A 145 14.66 5.36 -8.77
CA TYR A 145 16.08 5.37 -8.45
C TYR A 145 16.86 6.04 -9.58
N LYS A 146 17.57 7.14 -9.27
CA LYS A 146 18.24 8.01 -10.24
C LYS A 146 17.32 8.44 -11.39
N GLY A 147 16.05 8.70 -11.07
CA GLY A 147 15.01 9.08 -12.04
C GLY A 147 14.33 7.93 -12.79
N ASN A 148 14.84 6.69 -12.69
CA ASN A 148 14.22 5.52 -13.33
C ASN A 148 13.11 4.95 -12.44
N LEU A 149 11.93 4.71 -13.00
CA LEU A 149 10.83 4.04 -12.31
C LEU A 149 11.22 2.60 -11.96
N VAL A 150 11.19 2.25 -10.68
CA VAL A 150 11.53 0.90 -10.19
C VAL A 150 10.37 0.20 -9.49
N PHE A 151 9.33 0.94 -9.12
CA PHE A 151 8.13 0.43 -8.47
C PHE A 151 6.95 1.34 -8.78
N ILE A 152 5.77 0.74 -8.99
CA ILE A 152 4.51 1.45 -9.17
C ILE A 152 3.37 0.65 -8.56
N HIS A 153 2.47 1.30 -7.82
CA HIS A 153 1.19 0.77 -7.37
C HIS A 153 0.07 1.78 -7.66
N PHE A 154 -1.03 1.31 -8.24
CA PHE A 154 -2.28 2.06 -8.27
C PHE A 154 -3.14 1.65 -7.07
N HIS A 155 -3.77 2.63 -6.42
CA HIS A 155 -4.67 2.42 -5.30
C HIS A 155 -6.06 2.97 -5.63
N ILE A 156 -7.10 2.25 -5.23
CA ILE A 156 -8.49 2.72 -5.28
C ILE A 156 -9.06 2.63 -3.87
N ASN A 157 -9.36 3.80 -3.31
CA ASN A 157 -9.89 3.97 -1.96
C ASN A 157 -11.41 4.12 -2.02
N SER A 158 -12.16 3.24 -1.36
CA SER A 158 -13.63 3.26 -1.38
C SER A 158 -14.20 2.95 0.00
N PRO A 159 -14.91 3.90 0.66
CA PRO A 159 -15.78 3.59 1.78
C PRO A 159 -16.88 2.60 1.35
N VAL A 160 -17.27 1.70 2.25
CA VAL A 160 -18.39 0.78 2.07
C VAL A 160 -19.58 1.35 2.84
N ARG A 161 -20.72 1.50 2.16
CA ARG A 161 -21.97 2.02 2.72
C ARG A 161 -23.02 0.93 2.80
#